data_AF-A0A543J2Y6-F1
#
_entry.id   AF-A0A543J2Y6-F1
#
_cell.length_a   1.000
_cell.length_b   1.000
_cell.length_c   1.000
_cell.angle_alpha   90.00
_cell.angle_beta   90.00
_cell.angle_gamma   90.00
#
_symmetry.space_group_name_H-M   'P 1'
#
loop_
_entity.id
_entity.type
_entity.pdbx_description
1 polymer ?
#
loop_
_entity_poly.entity_id
_entity_poly.type
_entity_poly.pdbx_seq_one_letter_code
_entity_poly.pdbx_strand_id
1 'polypeptide(L)'
;MAPHRRHPHRRRRPVLVPVSLLVTVAGLATAAALGGLEEAPDPAPKRLGKGDVFDQARIRTKFEDAVVLPGGRDGVGIQGQRWLHVRLQVTNQSDETVQAFGMVDRTIPTVRADGKTIKSPDQNFTDGPRIVMYVNERSYNQIHPGVTAPVTMAFELSPTDPPPKKVELDVGRFHLFESFFWEVSEWQIESDTVPAGETPDNKARSVTRVHAKVELPVRVEEGS
;
A
#
# COMPACT_ATOMS: atom_id res chain seq x y z
N MET A 1 9.65 89.84 16.66
CA MET A 1 8.54 88.96 16.22
C MET A 1 8.98 87.51 16.42
N ALA A 2 8.30 86.80 17.30
CA ALA A 2 8.23 85.33 17.46
C ALA A 2 6.74 85.02 17.77
N PRO A 3 6.20 83.77 17.76
CA PRO A 3 6.86 82.45 17.75
C PRO A 3 6.15 81.34 16.90
N HIS A 4 6.54 80.07 17.13
CA HIS A 4 5.85 78.78 16.82
C HIS A 4 6.00 78.19 15.40
N ARG A 5 6.13 76.88 15.17
CA ARG A 5 5.77 75.66 15.93
C ARG A 5 6.56 74.43 15.39
N ARG A 6 6.68 73.42 16.25
CA ARG A 6 7.28 72.07 16.03
C ARG A 6 6.53 71.27 14.96
N HIS A 7 7.18 70.28 14.32
CA HIS A 7 6.85 68.85 14.45
C HIS A 7 7.91 67.93 13.79
N PRO A 8 8.19 66.74 14.36
CA PRO A 8 9.30 65.88 13.95
C PRO A 8 8.86 64.82 12.94
N HIS A 9 9.63 64.61 11.86
CA HIS A 9 9.39 63.49 10.96
C HIS A 9 10.55 62.48 10.93
N ARG A 10 10.39 61.49 11.83
CA ARG A 10 10.45 60.05 11.57
C ARG A 10 11.74 59.50 10.90
N ARG A 11 12.67 59.02 11.75
CA ARG A 11 13.63 57.97 11.42
C ARG A 11 12.88 56.73 10.89
N ARG A 12 13.14 56.32 9.65
CA ARG A 12 12.82 54.97 9.17
C ARG A 12 14.00 54.07 9.47
N ARG A 13 13.88 53.24 10.51
CA ARG A 13 14.77 52.10 10.73
C ARG A 13 14.31 50.97 9.80
N PRO A 14 15.21 50.28 9.10
CA PRO A 14 14.85 49.06 8.39
C PRO A 14 14.43 48.01 9.42
N VAL A 15 13.26 47.41 9.19
CA VAL A 15 12.70 46.32 9.99
C VAL A 15 13.41 45.03 9.56
N LEU A 16 14.19 44.45 10.47
CA LEU A 16 14.67 43.08 10.39
C LEU A 16 13.46 42.15 10.59
N VAL A 17 13.01 41.51 9.51
CA VAL A 17 12.07 40.39 9.56
C VAL A 17 12.89 39.13 9.85
N PRO A 18 12.66 38.40 10.96
CA PRO A 18 13.24 37.08 11.12
C PRO A 18 12.45 36.11 10.23
N VAL A 19 13.05 35.72 9.11
CA VAL A 19 12.58 34.56 8.34
C VAL A 19 13.07 33.32 9.10
N SER A 20 12.17 32.73 9.87
CA SER A 20 12.34 31.42 10.48
C SER A 20 12.40 30.38 9.36
N LEU A 21 13.63 30.01 8.93
CA LEU A 21 13.81 28.95 7.94
C LEU A 21 13.78 27.58 8.63
N LEU A 22 12.84 26.80 8.15
CA LEU A 22 12.60 25.37 8.34
C LEU A 22 13.84 24.49 8.53
N VAL A 23 13.65 23.52 9.42
CA VAL A 23 14.45 22.32 9.67
C VAL A 23 14.64 21.52 8.37
N THR A 24 15.88 21.26 8.00
CA THR A 24 16.23 20.15 7.12
C THR A 24 16.95 19.10 7.94
N VAL A 25 16.27 17.97 8.20
CA VAL A 25 16.90 16.79 8.78
C VAL A 25 17.93 16.28 7.78
N ALA A 26 19.20 16.34 8.17
CA ALA A 26 20.31 15.81 7.39
C ALA A 26 20.24 14.27 7.38
N GLY A 27 19.72 13.71 6.29
CA GLY A 27 19.99 12.32 5.92
C GLY A 27 21.41 12.23 5.36
N LEU A 28 22.38 11.85 6.19
CA LEU A 28 23.74 11.54 5.75
C LEU A 28 23.71 10.29 4.86
N ALA A 29 23.89 10.46 3.56
CA ALA A 29 24.42 9.42 2.69
C ALA A 29 25.79 9.90 2.19
N THR A 30 26.85 9.53 2.90
CA THR A 30 28.23 9.67 2.46
C THR A 30 28.44 8.76 1.25
N ALA A 31 28.49 9.34 0.06
CA ALA A 31 29.05 8.71 -1.12
C ALA A 31 30.46 9.28 -1.38
N ALA A 32 31.36 8.42 -1.85
CA ALA A 32 32.68 8.72 -2.40
C ALA A 32 33.87 8.75 -1.41
N ALA A 33 34.27 7.59 -0.91
CA ALA A 33 35.69 7.29 -0.77
C ALA A 33 35.89 5.79 -1.00
N LEU A 34 36.64 5.45 -2.06
CA LEU A 34 37.17 4.11 -2.39
C LEU A 34 36.23 3.18 -3.21
N GLY A 35 36.32 3.32 -4.53
CA GLY A 35 36.35 2.21 -5.50
C GLY A 35 35.29 1.11 -5.40
N GLY A 36 34.24 1.24 -6.20
CA GLY A 36 33.35 0.14 -6.56
C GLY A 36 32.05 0.66 -7.14
N LEU A 37 31.72 0.28 -8.39
CA LEU A 37 30.36 0.40 -8.93
C LEU A 37 29.47 -0.68 -8.29
N GLU A 38 29.49 -0.77 -6.96
CA GLU A 38 28.52 -1.60 -6.27
C GLU A 38 27.17 -0.91 -6.39
N GLU A 39 26.20 -1.68 -6.87
CA GLU A 39 24.81 -1.30 -6.95
C GLU A 39 24.37 -0.78 -5.57
N ALA A 40 23.81 0.43 -5.53
CA ALA A 40 23.37 1.01 -4.27
C ALA A 40 22.38 0.04 -3.59
N PRO A 41 22.47 -0.17 -2.26
CA PRO A 41 21.55 -1.05 -1.57
C PRO A 41 20.10 -0.65 -1.87
N ASP A 42 19.25 -1.64 -2.17
CA ASP A 42 17.85 -1.39 -2.45
C ASP A 42 17.21 -0.57 -1.31
N PRO A 43 16.42 0.46 -1.64
CA PRO A 43 15.80 1.29 -0.62
C PRO A 43 14.89 0.45 0.27
N ALA A 44 14.97 0.67 1.58
CA ALA A 44 14.13 -0.04 2.54
C ALA A 44 12.63 0.16 2.22
N PRO A 45 11.77 -0.87 2.45
CA PRO A 45 10.35 -0.77 2.15
C PRO A 45 9.69 0.38 2.92
N LYS A 46 8.84 1.15 2.24
CA LYS A 46 8.09 2.25 2.84
C LYS A 46 7.14 1.73 3.93
N ARG A 47 7.12 2.37 5.10
CA ARG A 47 6.14 2.07 6.15
C ARG A 47 4.89 2.93 5.94
N LEU A 48 3.73 2.28 5.92
CA LEU A 48 2.43 2.89 5.65
C LEU A 48 1.41 2.44 6.70
N GLY A 49 0.32 3.18 6.82
CA GLY A 49 -0.82 2.82 7.65
C GLY A 49 -2.15 3.26 7.07
N LYS A 50 -3.13 3.40 7.96
CA LYS A 50 -4.50 3.78 7.62
C LYS A 50 -4.54 5.16 6.93
N GLY A 51 -5.20 5.23 5.79
CA GLY A 51 -5.38 6.43 4.99
C GLY A 51 -4.25 6.70 4.00
N ASP A 52 -3.10 6.03 4.15
CA ASP A 52 -1.97 6.22 3.24
C ASP A 52 -2.25 5.64 1.85
N VAL A 53 -1.55 6.21 0.86
CA VAL A 53 -1.63 5.83 -0.54
C VAL A 53 -0.29 5.31 -1.03
N PHE A 54 -0.32 4.24 -1.82
CA PHE A 54 0.84 3.67 -2.47
C PHE A 54 0.62 3.52 -3.97
N ASP A 55 1.61 3.95 -4.76
CA ASP A 55 1.59 3.87 -6.22
C ASP A 55 2.36 2.61 -6.66
N GLN A 56 1.64 1.68 -7.27
CA GLN A 56 2.15 0.38 -7.72
C GLN A 56 2.32 0.36 -9.23
N ALA A 57 2.47 1.53 -9.85
CA ALA A 57 2.55 1.80 -11.29
C ALA A 57 1.24 1.52 -12.05
N ARG A 58 0.80 0.25 -12.13
CA ARG A 58 -0.44 -0.12 -12.84
C ARG A 58 -1.70 0.23 -12.04
N ILE A 59 -1.61 0.21 -10.71
CA ILE A 59 -2.69 0.60 -9.80
C ILE A 59 -2.16 1.48 -8.68
N ARG A 60 -3.06 2.29 -8.12
CA ARG A 60 -2.83 3.06 -6.90
C ARG A 60 -3.78 2.60 -5.82
N THR A 61 -3.24 2.24 -4.66
CA THR A 61 -4.04 1.71 -3.55
C THR A 61 -3.99 2.67 -2.37
N LYS A 62 -5.16 3.04 -1.86
CA LYS A 62 -5.33 3.67 -0.55
C LYS A 62 -5.78 2.62 0.46
N PHE A 63 -5.14 2.56 1.62
CA PHE A 63 -5.46 1.59 2.67
C PHE A 63 -6.48 2.19 3.64
N GLU A 64 -7.76 1.86 3.49
CA GLU A 64 -8.85 2.53 4.23
C GLU A 64 -9.02 2.00 5.65
N ASP A 65 -9.16 0.69 5.83
CA ASP A 65 -9.45 0.12 7.13
C ASP A 65 -9.25 -1.39 7.19
N ALA A 66 -9.16 -1.92 8.41
CA ALA A 66 -9.33 -3.34 8.69
C ALA A 66 -10.46 -3.51 9.73
N VAL A 67 -11.47 -4.32 9.43
CA VAL A 67 -12.63 -4.50 10.30
C VAL A 67 -13.09 -5.95 10.31
N VAL A 68 -13.43 -6.46 11.49
CA VAL A 68 -14.09 -7.75 11.66
C VAL A 68 -15.59 -7.54 11.64
N LEU A 69 -16.27 -8.24 10.72
CA LEU A 69 -17.71 -8.19 10.50
C LEU A 69 -18.32 -9.59 10.52
N PRO A 70 -19.63 -9.72 10.86
CA PRO A 70 -20.37 -10.93 10.57
C PRO A 70 -20.50 -11.14 9.06
N GLY A 71 -20.47 -12.40 8.63
CA GLY A 71 -20.61 -12.78 7.22
C GLY A 71 -22.01 -12.47 6.66
N GLY A 72 -22.07 -12.27 5.35
CA GLY A 72 -23.23 -11.76 4.61
C GLY A 72 -23.26 -10.24 4.50
N ARG A 73 -22.49 -9.51 5.32
CA ARG A 73 -22.36 -8.05 5.21
C ARG A 73 -21.45 -7.69 4.03
N ASP A 74 -21.81 -6.63 3.30
CA ASP A 74 -21.10 -6.15 2.12
C ASP A 74 -20.88 -7.23 1.03
N GLY A 75 -21.81 -8.19 0.92
CA GLY A 75 -21.75 -9.25 -0.09
C GLY A 75 -20.65 -10.28 0.13
N VAL A 76 -20.06 -10.36 1.34
CA VAL A 76 -18.97 -11.28 1.65
C VAL A 76 -19.29 -12.18 2.83
N GLY A 77 -18.94 -13.47 2.68
CA GLY A 77 -18.99 -14.46 3.75
C GLY A 77 -20.34 -15.15 3.92
N ILE A 78 -20.35 -16.19 4.77
CA ILE A 78 -21.55 -16.93 5.14
C ILE A 78 -22.12 -16.32 6.42
N GLN A 79 -23.44 -16.14 6.49
CA GLN A 79 -24.11 -15.66 7.70
C GLN A 79 -23.72 -16.49 8.93
N GLY A 80 -23.45 -15.82 10.05
CA GLY A 80 -23.03 -16.44 11.31
C GLY A 80 -21.53 -16.72 11.43
N GLN A 81 -20.75 -16.60 10.35
CA GLN A 81 -19.29 -16.63 10.41
C GLN A 81 -18.71 -15.24 10.67
N ARG A 82 -17.46 -15.16 11.14
CA ARG A 82 -16.73 -13.90 11.30
C ARG A 82 -15.71 -13.75 10.19
N TRP A 83 -15.64 -12.54 9.63
CA TRP A 83 -14.78 -12.24 8.50
C TRP A 83 -13.95 -11.00 8.81
N LEU A 84 -12.64 -11.07 8.56
CA LEU A 84 -11.76 -9.90 8.55
C LEU A 84 -11.80 -9.27 7.17
N HIS A 85 -12.27 -8.03 7.09
CA HIS A 85 -12.33 -7.23 5.87
C HIS A 85 -11.17 -6.22 5.89
N VAL A 86 -10.22 -6.38 4.98
CA VAL A 86 -9.23 -5.34 4.66
C VAL A 86 -9.79 -4.52 3.49
N ARG A 87 -10.19 -3.28 3.78
CA ARG A 87 -10.85 -2.38 2.84
C ARG A 87 -9.83 -1.43 2.20
N LEU A 88 -9.89 -1.35 0.88
CA LEU A 88 -8.98 -0.61 0.03
C LEU A 88 -9.76 0.29 -0.94
N GLN A 89 -9.16 1.40 -1.37
CA GLN A 89 -9.58 2.08 -2.60
C GLN A 89 -8.51 1.86 -3.65
N VAL A 90 -8.87 1.20 -4.75
CA VAL A 90 -7.95 0.84 -5.82
C VAL A 90 -8.29 1.65 -7.05
N THR A 91 -7.33 2.41 -7.53
CA THR A 91 -7.44 3.19 -8.77
C THR A 91 -6.67 2.48 -9.86
N ASN A 92 -7.34 2.21 -10.99
CA ASN A 92 -6.67 1.71 -12.18
C ASN A 92 -5.94 2.87 -12.89
N GLN A 93 -4.61 2.79 -12.97
CA GLN A 93 -3.77 3.80 -13.62
C GLN A 93 -3.41 3.45 -15.07
N SER A 94 -3.80 2.26 -15.54
CA SER A 94 -3.62 1.84 -16.92
C SER A 94 -4.77 2.28 -17.83
N ASP A 95 -4.56 2.13 -19.13
CA ASP A 95 -5.51 2.38 -20.22
C ASP A 95 -6.41 1.17 -20.54
N GLU A 96 -6.21 0.05 -19.84
CA GLU A 96 -7.00 -1.18 -19.99
C GLU A 96 -7.93 -1.40 -18.80
N THR A 97 -9.03 -2.12 -19.00
CA THR A 97 -9.85 -2.60 -17.87
C THR A 97 -9.11 -3.72 -17.14
N VAL A 98 -8.94 -3.57 -15.83
CA VAL A 98 -8.28 -4.59 -15.00
C VAL A 98 -9.28 -5.31 -14.12
N GLN A 99 -8.93 -6.51 -13.68
CA GLN A 99 -9.70 -7.22 -12.65
C GLN A 99 -9.15 -6.87 -11.27
N ALA A 100 -10.02 -6.53 -10.31
CA ALA A 100 -9.62 -6.29 -8.92
C ALA A 100 -8.97 -7.55 -8.32
N PHE A 101 -9.63 -8.69 -8.54
CA PHE A 101 -9.03 -10.01 -8.38
C PHE A 101 -7.88 -10.20 -9.38
N GLY A 102 -6.76 -10.74 -8.92
CA GLY A 102 -5.52 -10.83 -9.71
C GLY A 102 -4.63 -9.60 -9.59
N MET A 103 -5.17 -8.37 -9.57
CA MET A 103 -4.36 -7.17 -9.35
C MET A 103 -3.98 -6.99 -7.88
N VAL A 104 -4.98 -6.91 -7.01
CA VAL A 104 -4.77 -6.77 -5.56
C VAL A 104 -4.13 -8.04 -5.00
N ASP A 105 -4.54 -9.20 -5.51
CA ASP A 105 -4.01 -10.48 -5.04
C ASP A 105 -2.50 -10.61 -5.29
N ARG A 106 -2.03 -10.26 -6.49
CA ARG A 106 -0.62 -10.39 -6.84
C ARG A 106 0.28 -9.31 -6.25
N THR A 107 -0.28 -8.13 -5.99
CA THR A 107 0.50 -7.02 -5.40
C THR A 107 0.50 -6.98 -3.90
N ILE A 108 -0.44 -7.65 -3.24
CA ILE A 108 -0.44 -7.86 -1.79
C ILE A 108 -0.21 -9.35 -1.53
N PRO A 109 1.01 -9.86 -1.77
CA PRO A 109 1.30 -11.30 -1.72
C PRO A 109 1.21 -11.87 -0.30
N THR A 110 1.36 -11.04 0.73
CA THR A 110 1.35 -11.51 2.12
C THR A 110 0.50 -10.64 3.00
N VAL A 111 -0.31 -11.30 3.82
CA VAL A 111 -1.14 -10.68 4.85
C VAL A 111 -0.92 -11.44 6.16
N ARG A 112 -0.66 -10.69 7.24
CA ARG A 112 -0.52 -11.23 8.59
C ARG A 112 -1.54 -10.60 9.51
N ALA A 113 -2.14 -11.38 10.39
CA ALA A 113 -3.01 -10.91 11.48
C ALA A 113 -2.32 -11.20 12.81
N ASP A 114 -2.00 -10.16 13.58
CA ASP A 114 -1.19 -10.24 14.81
C ASP A 114 0.10 -11.07 14.63
N GLY A 115 0.78 -10.90 13.49
CA GLY A 115 2.01 -11.60 13.14
C GLY A 115 1.82 -13.01 12.56
N LYS A 116 0.62 -13.61 12.63
CA LYS A 116 0.31 -14.89 11.99
C LYS A 116 -0.02 -14.70 10.52
N THR A 117 0.69 -15.38 9.62
CA THR A 117 0.39 -15.37 8.18
C THR A 117 -0.99 -15.97 7.92
N ILE A 118 -1.88 -15.17 7.32
CA ILE A 118 -3.21 -15.58 6.85
C ILE A 118 -3.33 -15.56 5.32
N LYS A 119 -2.34 -14.96 4.65
CA LYS A 119 -2.09 -15.10 3.21
C LYS A 119 -0.60 -15.26 2.96
N SER A 120 -0.21 -16.27 2.19
CA SER A 120 1.18 -16.52 1.78
C SER A 120 1.39 -16.19 0.30
N PRO A 121 2.61 -15.79 -0.13
CA PRO A 121 2.90 -15.52 -1.54
C PRO A 121 2.66 -16.70 -2.48
N ASP A 122 2.81 -17.92 -1.97
CA ASP A 122 2.69 -19.20 -2.68
C ASP A 122 1.30 -19.85 -2.53
N GLN A 123 0.37 -19.17 -1.86
CA GLN A 123 -0.96 -19.71 -1.62
C GLN A 123 -1.76 -19.83 -2.93
N ASN A 124 -2.42 -20.98 -3.12
CA ASN A 124 -3.29 -21.20 -4.25
C ASN A 124 -4.49 -20.24 -4.23
N PHE A 125 -4.95 -19.85 -5.41
CA PHE A 125 -6.07 -18.91 -5.60
C PHE A 125 -7.37 -19.34 -4.90
N THR A 126 -7.61 -20.64 -4.73
CA THR A 126 -8.80 -21.18 -4.05
C THR A 126 -8.78 -20.97 -2.54
N ASP A 127 -7.58 -20.91 -1.95
CA ASP A 127 -7.39 -20.79 -0.50
C ASP A 127 -7.10 -19.34 -0.08
N GLY A 128 -6.93 -18.43 -1.04
CA GLY A 128 -6.66 -17.02 -0.82
C GLY A 128 -7.87 -16.21 -0.31
N PRO A 129 -7.70 -14.92 -0.04
CA PRO A 129 -8.81 -14.06 0.37
C PRO A 129 -9.90 -14.00 -0.69
N ARG A 130 -11.14 -13.83 -0.24
CA ARG A 130 -12.20 -13.39 -1.14
C ARG A 130 -11.96 -11.93 -1.48
N ILE A 131 -11.69 -11.63 -2.75
CA ILE A 131 -11.54 -10.26 -3.24
C ILE A 131 -12.85 -9.86 -3.88
N VAL A 132 -13.51 -8.86 -3.28
CA VAL A 132 -14.85 -8.42 -3.71
C VAL A 132 -14.88 -6.90 -3.81
N MET A 133 -15.49 -6.41 -4.88
CA MET A 133 -15.90 -5.03 -5.01
C MET A 133 -17.42 -4.98 -4.93
N TYR A 134 -17.93 -4.61 -3.75
CA TYR A 134 -19.36 -4.57 -3.48
C TYR A 134 -19.86 -3.12 -3.52
N VAL A 135 -20.66 -2.80 -4.54
CA VAL A 135 -21.18 -1.45 -4.79
C VAL A 135 -22.65 -1.57 -5.18
N ASN A 136 -23.52 -0.75 -4.58
CA ASN A 136 -24.97 -0.76 -4.86
C ASN A 136 -25.57 -2.17 -4.82
N GLU A 137 -25.25 -2.91 -3.75
CA GLU A 137 -25.73 -4.27 -3.48
C GLU A 137 -25.30 -5.35 -4.48
N ARG A 138 -24.33 -5.04 -5.35
CA ARG A 138 -23.85 -5.95 -6.39
C ARG A 138 -22.34 -6.13 -6.30
N SER A 139 -21.90 -7.35 -6.61
CA SER A 139 -20.48 -7.68 -6.69
C SER A 139 -19.97 -7.47 -8.11
N TYR A 140 -18.87 -6.74 -8.21
CA TYR A 140 -18.15 -6.50 -9.45
C TYR A 140 -16.70 -6.97 -9.29
N ASN A 141 -16.01 -7.09 -10.41
CA ASN A 141 -14.58 -7.42 -10.41
C ASN A 141 -13.76 -6.56 -11.39
N GLN A 142 -14.40 -5.75 -12.25
CA GLN A 142 -13.69 -4.98 -13.27
C GLN A 142 -13.55 -3.51 -12.86
N ILE A 143 -12.32 -2.99 -12.93
CA ILE A 143 -12.01 -1.59 -12.68
C ILE A 143 -11.56 -0.97 -14.01
N HIS A 144 -12.38 -0.07 -14.54
CA HIS A 144 -12.07 0.63 -15.80
C HIS A 144 -10.92 1.65 -15.63
N PRO A 145 -10.25 2.03 -16.72
CA PRO A 145 -9.19 3.05 -16.72
C PRO A 145 -9.57 4.32 -15.96
N GLY A 146 -8.68 4.79 -15.08
CA GLY A 146 -8.86 6.01 -14.30
C GLY A 146 -9.91 5.95 -13.18
N VAL A 147 -10.62 4.83 -13.03
CA VAL A 147 -11.66 4.68 -12.00
C VAL A 147 -11.03 4.23 -10.68
N THR A 148 -11.40 4.90 -9.60
CA THR A 148 -11.17 4.44 -8.23
C THR A 148 -12.36 3.62 -7.76
N ALA A 149 -12.11 2.43 -7.23
CA ALA A 149 -13.16 1.54 -6.77
C ALA A 149 -12.86 0.91 -5.40
N PRO A 150 -13.90 0.66 -4.57
CA PRO A 150 -13.72 0.03 -3.27
C PRO A 150 -13.47 -1.46 -3.43
N VAL A 151 -12.33 -1.94 -2.96
CA VAL A 151 -11.97 -3.37 -2.99
C VAL A 151 -11.81 -3.88 -1.57
N THR A 152 -12.41 -5.02 -1.26
CA THR A 152 -12.27 -5.69 0.02
C THR A 152 -11.53 -7.01 -0.17
N MET A 153 -10.44 -7.21 0.56
CA MET A 153 -9.86 -8.54 0.78
C MET A 153 -10.46 -9.10 2.07
N ALA A 154 -11.19 -10.20 1.95
CA ALA A 154 -11.89 -10.79 3.09
C ALA A 154 -11.34 -12.17 3.43
N PHE A 155 -11.07 -12.37 4.71
CA PHE A 155 -10.54 -13.59 5.28
C PHE A 155 -11.53 -14.17 6.28
N GLU A 156 -11.84 -15.45 6.13
CA GLU A 156 -12.62 -16.15 7.14
C GLU A 156 -11.81 -16.25 8.43
N LEU A 157 -12.41 -15.88 9.55
CA LEU A 157 -11.83 -16.08 10.87
C LEU A 157 -12.51 -17.27 11.54
N SER A 158 -11.71 -18.09 12.21
CA SER A 158 -12.23 -19.11 13.12
C SER A 158 -13.20 -18.47 14.11
N PRO A 159 -14.38 -19.05 14.42
CA PRO A 159 -15.34 -18.48 15.36
C PRO A 159 -14.84 -18.47 16.81
N THR A 160 -13.83 -19.28 17.15
CA THR A 160 -13.31 -19.41 18.52
C THR A 160 -12.14 -18.49 18.84
N ASP A 161 -11.45 -17.97 17.82
CA ASP A 161 -10.23 -17.18 18.01
C ASP A 161 -10.58 -15.75 18.47
N PRO A 162 -9.76 -15.07 19.28
CA PRO A 162 -9.96 -13.65 19.49
C PRO A 162 -9.82 -12.90 18.15
N PRO A 163 -10.63 -11.85 17.90
CA PRO A 163 -10.40 -10.96 16.76
C PRO A 163 -8.97 -10.41 16.80
N PRO A 164 -8.27 -10.34 15.65
CA PRO A 164 -6.93 -9.78 15.62
C PRO A 164 -6.96 -8.29 15.98
N LYS A 165 -5.88 -7.78 16.55
CA LYS A 165 -5.74 -6.36 16.91
C LYS A 165 -5.20 -5.52 15.76
N LYS A 166 -4.37 -6.12 14.91
CA LYS A 166 -3.79 -5.47 13.73
C LYS A 166 -3.62 -6.44 12.56
N VAL A 167 -3.52 -5.86 11.37
CA VAL A 167 -3.18 -6.56 10.13
C VAL A 167 -1.96 -5.88 9.50
N GLU A 168 -1.05 -6.71 9.00
CA GLU A 168 0.16 -6.28 8.31
C GLU A 168 0.14 -6.79 6.86
N LEU A 169 0.41 -5.90 5.91
CA LEU A 169 0.42 -6.19 4.47
C LEU A 169 1.83 -5.97 3.93
N ASP A 170 2.37 -6.93 3.19
CA ASP A 170 3.51 -6.70 2.32
C ASP A 170 2.97 -6.33 0.93
N VAL A 171 3.47 -5.24 0.34
CA VAL A 171 2.95 -4.66 -0.90
C VAL A 171 4.07 -4.51 -1.93
N GLY A 172 3.87 -5.08 -3.11
CA GLY A 172 4.73 -5.01 -4.28
C GLY A 172 4.28 -3.98 -5.31
N ARG A 173 5.05 -3.86 -6.40
CA ARG A 173 4.75 -2.95 -7.52
C ARG A 173 4.68 -3.71 -8.83
N PHE A 174 3.98 -3.14 -9.81
CA PHE A 174 4.07 -3.57 -11.18
C PHE A 174 5.22 -2.86 -11.88
N HIS A 175 5.82 -3.54 -12.86
CA HIS A 175 6.62 -2.93 -13.90
C HIS A 175 6.09 -3.39 -15.26
N LEU A 176 6.26 -2.54 -16.27
CA LEU A 176 6.00 -2.93 -17.66
C LEU A 176 7.22 -3.71 -18.15
N PHE A 177 7.03 -4.99 -18.41
CA PHE A 177 8.04 -5.85 -19.01
C PHE A 177 7.88 -5.79 -20.53
N GLU A 178 8.92 -5.31 -21.21
CA GLU A 178 8.97 -5.25 -22.67
C GLU A 178 9.79 -6.44 -23.18
N SER A 179 9.13 -7.40 -23.83
CA SER A 179 9.81 -8.54 -24.42
C SER A 179 10.24 -8.22 -25.85
N PHE A 180 11.54 -8.02 -26.04
CA PHE A 180 12.12 -7.76 -27.37
C PHE A 180 11.85 -8.90 -28.38
N PHE A 181 11.91 -10.15 -27.95
CA PHE A 181 11.78 -11.31 -28.83
C PHE A 181 10.36 -11.57 -29.31
N TRP A 182 9.36 -11.10 -28.57
CA TRP A 182 7.95 -11.41 -28.82
C TRP A 182 7.13 -10.17 -29.16
N GLU A 183 7.75 -8.98 -29.21
CA GLU A 183 7.09 -7.68 -29.46
C GLU A 183 5.84 -7.45 -28.58
N VAL A 184 5.81 -8.03 -27.38
CA VAL A 184 4.74 -7.84 -26.41
C VAL A 184 5.24 -7.04 -25.21
N SER A 185 4.40 -6.11 -24.78
CA SER A 185 4.55 -5.44 -23.49
C SER A 185 3.54 -6.05 -22.53
N GLU A 186 3.99 -6.54 -21.39
CA GLU A 186 3.12 -7.10 -20.36
C GLU A 186 3.43 -6.52 -18.99
N TRP A 187 2.38 -6.32 -18.20
CA TRP A 187 2.52 -5.90 -16.82
C TRP A 187 2.89 -7.08 -15.94
N GLN A 188 4.08 -7.04 -15.35
CA GLN A 188 4.56 -8.02 -14.40
C GLN A 188 4.69 -7.41 -13.00
N ILE A 189 4.70 -8.27 -11.98
CA ILE A 189 5.02 -7.87 -10.61
C ILE A 189 6.54 -7.85 -10.48
N GLU A 190 7.09 -6.78 -9.91
CA GLU A 190 8.50 -6.76 -9.54
C GLU A 190 8.80 -7.89 -8.53
N SER A 191 9.80 -8.70 -8.85
CA SER A 191 10.11 -9.91 -8.10
C SER A 191 11.61 -10.13 -7.99
N ASP A 192 12.04 -10.61 -6.83
CA ASP A 192 13.39 -11.09 -6.60
C ASP A 192 13.46 -12.59 -6.90
N THR A 193 14.57 -13.03 -7.50
CA THR A 193 14.84 -14.46 -7.67
C THR A 193 15.53 -14.98 -6.43
N VAL A 194 14.87 -15.91 -5.73
CA VAL A 194 15.47 -16.70 -4.66
C VAL A 194 16.17 -17.90 -5.30
N PRO A 195 17.50 -18.04 -5.16
CA PRO A 195 18.24 -19.15 -5.73
C PRO A 195 17.78 -20.51 -5.19
N ALA A 196 17.91 -21.56 -5.99
CA ALA A 196 17.55 -22.92 -5.61
C ALA A 196 18.12 -23.33 -4.24
N GLY A 197 19.40 -23.07 -3.99
CA GLY A 197 20.08 -23.44 -2.74
C GLY A 197 19.55 -22.76 -1.46
N GLU A 198 18.69 -21.76 -1.58
CA GLU A 198 18.06 -21.06 -0.44
C GLU A 198 16.60 -21.50 -0.20
N THR A 199 16.07 -22.39 -1.05
CA THR A 199 14.69 -22.89 -0.94
C THR A 199 14.66 -24.31 -0.37
N PRO A 200 13.63 -24.69 0.42
CA PRO A 200 13.53 -26.03 1.01
C PRO A 200 13.47 -27.17 -0.02
N ASP A 201 12.97 -26.91 -1.22
CA ASP A 201 12.83 -27.87 -2.32
C ASP A 201 13.95 -27.78 -3.37
N ASN A 202 14.97 -26.98 -3.12
CA ASN A 202 16.11 -26.73 -4.02
C ASN A 202 15.68 -26.30 -5.44
N LYS A 203 14.64 -25.46 -5.54
CA LYS A 203 14.13 -24.90 -6.80
C LYS A 203 14.14 -23.38 -6.73
N ALA A 204 14.68 -22.72 -7.75
CA ALA A 204 14.63 -21.27 -7.79
C ALA A 204 13.17 -20.78 -7.78
N ARG A 205 12.88 -19.73 -6.99
CA ARG A 205 11.54 -19.17 -6.85
C ARG A 205 11.58 -17.68 -7.12
N SER A 206 10.54 -17.18 -7.79
CA SER A 206 10.30 -15.75 -7.92
C SER A 206 9.43 -15.32 -6.74
N VAL A 207 9.92 -14.38 -5.94
CA VAL A 207 9.20 -13.81 -4.79
C VAL A 207 8.95 -12.34 -5.07
N THR A 208 7.71 -11.89 -4.88
CA THR A 208 7.37 -10.47 -5.04
C THR A 208 8.27 -9.59 -4.17
N ARG A 209 8.94 -8.63 -4.81
CA ARG A 209 9.73 -7.61 -4.13
C ARG A 209 8.81 -6.72 -3.32
N VAL A 210 9.11 -6.55 -2.03
CA VAL A 210 8.28 -5.75 -1.12
C VAL A 210 8.77 -4.31 -1.14
N HIS A 211 7.93 -3.39 -1.62
CA HIS A 211 8.23 -1.96 -1.66
C HIS A 211 7.55 -1.17 -0.56
N ALA A 212 6.47 -1.70 0.02
CA ALA A 212 5.82 -1.12 1.18
C ALA A 212 5.34 -2.18 2.17
N LYS A 213 5.36 -1.80 3.46
CA LYS A 213 4.79 -2.57 4.57
C LYS A 213 3.71 -1.71 5.22
N VAL A 214 2.48 -2.20 5.22
CA VAL A 214 1.32 -1.49 5.75
C VAL A 214 0.91 -2.12 7.07
N GLU A 215 0.63 -1.31 8.09
CA GLU A 215 0.00 -1.76 9.33
C GLU A 215 -1.37 -1.08 9.49
N LEU A 216 -2.42 -1.88 9.68
CA LEU A 216 -3.78 -1.40 9.91
C LEU A 216 -4.29 -1.88 11.27
N PRO A 217 -4.78 -0.98 12.15
CA PRO A 217 -5.49 -1.40 13.35
C PRO A 217 -6.81 -2.05 12.94
N VAL A 218 -7.18 -3.13 13.62
CA VAL A 218 -8.43 -3.84 13.36
C VAL A 218 -9.50 -3.34 14.31
N ARG A 219 -10.64 -2.97 13.74
CA ARG A 219 -11.87 -2.69 14.50
C ARG A 219 -12.77 -3.93 14.50
N VAL A 220 -13.61 -4.07 15.50
CA VAL A 220 -14.66 -5.09 15.55
C VAL A 220 -16.00 -4.39 15.52
N GLU A 221 -16.87 -4.77 14.60
CA GLU A 221 -18.28 -4.34 14.61
C GLU A 221 -19.15 -5.56 14.89
N GLU A 222 -19.85 -5.54 16.01
CA GLU A 222 -20.82 -6.57 16.34
C GLU A 222 -22.09 -6.38 15.49
N GLY A 223 -22.68 -7.49 15.04
CA GLY A 223 -23.91 -7.46 14.27
C GLY A 223 -25.04 -6.85 15.10
N SER A 224 -25.70 -5.83 14.55
CA SER A 224 -26.92 -5.27 15.12
C SER A 224 -28.14 -6.13 14.79
#